data_AF-A0A8T7D578-F1
#
_entry.id   AF-A0A8T7D578-F1
#
_cell.length_a   1.000
_cell.length_b   1.000
_cell.length_c   1.000
_cell.angle_alpha   90.00
_cell.angle_beta   90.00
_cell.angle_gamma   90.00
#
_symmetry.space_group_name_H-M   'P 1'
#
loop_
_entity.id
_entity.type
_entity.pdbx_description
1 polymer ?
#
loop_
_entity_poly.entity_id
_entity_poly.type
_entity_poly.pdbx_seq_one_letter_code
_entity_poly.pdbx_strand_id
1 'polypeptide(L)'
;MPRNEITATYRIVTPLFLGDARSEWLADTICPTSVKGALRFWWRAVNWRRFRAVTSCDSSALRLLHHEEARLFGSAAGDGQGGQSRFLLRTAFDKPKAEENKWPANDNTGSGYLGLGLWETKGKETGKPQPHRKAFPENHDFRVILRFRPGTQQADIENIRETLRIWGLLGGLGGRGQRRGFGSVAITHLDGRNERTMDEKGYGDRLCSLLGTDTFDTDILTDNPPYTAFGPGFRVIIAASCSDPRKTHNALGQIFKEYRGQNGNLRGQEKIPFGLPLQMVDDKNRRASPLLFHIHPLKGNRFMGVVAFFPTTTFHHDREYADITLFRVEEFLNGKEQIVPPPLP
;
A
#
# COMPACT_ATOMS: atom_id res chain seq x y z
N MET A 1 -17.93 25.40 -16.98
CA MET A 1 -17.49 25.38 -15.56
C MET A 1 -16.54 24.20 -15.39
N PRO A 2 -15.32 24.38 -14.86
CA PRO A 2 -14.42 23.24 -14.66
C PRO A 2 -15.07 22.25 -13.70
N ARG A 3 -15.04 20.95 -14.03
CA ARG A 3 -15.58 19.90 -13.16
C ARG A 3 -14.74 19.87 -11.89
N ASN A 4 -15.28 20.40 -10.78
CA ASN A 4 -14.71 20.26 -9.44
C ASN A 4 -14.90 18.84 -8.87
N GLU A 5 -14.99 17.83 -9.73
CA GLU A 5 -15.25 16.45 -9.36
C GLU A 5 -14.26 15.54 -10.09
N ILE A 6 -13.56 14.70 -9.33
CA ILE A 6 -12.78 13.60 -9.87
C ILE A 6 -13.56 12.30 -9.63
N THR A 7 -13.69 11.49 -10.68
CA THR A 7 -14.31 10.16 -10.57
C THR A 7 -13.30 9.09 -10.98
N ALA A 8 -12.91 8.24 -10.04
CA ALA A 8 -12.01 7.11 -10.30
C ALA A 8 -12.75 5.78 -10.09
N THR A 9 -12.63 4.87 -11.05
CA THR A 9 -13.17 3.51 -10.97
C THR A 9 -12.01 2.54 -10.77
N TYR A 10 -12.12 1.71 -9.74
CA TYR A 10 -11.13 0.71 -9.35
C TYR A 10 -11.73 -0.67 -9.40
N ARG A 11 -10.90 -1.67 -9.70
CA ARG A 11 -11.23 -3.09 -9.64
C ARG A 11 -10.51 -3.73 -8.47
N ILE A 12 -11.23 -4.55 -7.71
CA ILE A 12 -10.66 -5.41 -6.67
C ILE A 12 -10.02 -6.61 -7.36
N VAL A 13 -8.71 -6.79 -7.20
CA VAL A 13 -7.93 -7.83 -7.88
C VAL A 13 -7.75 -9.07 -7.01
N THR A 14 -7.54 -8.86 -5.70
CA THR A 14 -7.48 -9.93 -4.70
C THR A 14 -8.57 -9.74 -3.66
N PRO A 15 -9.05 -10.82 -3.02
CA PRO A 15 -10.11 -10.75 -2.01
C PRO A 15 -9.86 -9.64 -0.98
N LEU A 16 -10.87 -8.78 -0.81
CA LEU A 16 -10.79 -7.58 0.00
C LEU A 16 -11.41 -7.83 1.38
N PHE A 17 -10.57 -7.85 2.41
CA PHE A 17 -10.99 -8.02 3.80
C PHE A 17 -11.28 -6.65 4.43
N LEU A 18 -12.55 -6.28 4.52
CA LEU A 18 -12.97 -5.10 5.27
C LEU A 18 -13.59 -5.55 6.60
N GLY A 19 -12.93 -5.22 7.70
CA GLY A 19 -13.47 -5.45 9.03
C GLY A 19 -14.36 -4.29 9.45
N ASP A 20 -15.58 -4.60 9.88
CA ASP A 20 -16.40 -3.66 10.65
C ASP A 20 -16.04 -3.72 12.14
N ALA A 21 -16.65 -2.88 12.98
CA ALA A 21 -16.47 -2.79 14.43
C ALA A 21 -16.63 -4.14 15.17
N ARG A 22 -17.21 -5.14 14.52
CA ARG A 22 -17.16 -6.56 14.91
C ARG A 22 -16.45 -7.33 13.80
N SER A 23 -15.25 -7.83 14.10
CA SER A 23 -14.31 -8.51 13.19
C SER A 23 -14.86 -9.73 12.42
N GLU A 24 -16.09 -10.14 12.70
CA GLU A 24 -16.79 -11.32 12.17
C GLU A 24 -17.71 -11.01 10.99
N TRP A 25 -18.06 -9.73 10.78
CA TRP A 25 -19.02 -9.31 9.76
C TRP A 25 -18.31 -8.67 8.56
N LEU A 26 -18.76 -9.05 7.36
CA LEU A 26 -18.37 -8.37 6.14
C LEU A 26 -18.98 -6.97 6.17
N ALA A 27 -18.16 -5.93 6.02
CA ALA A 27 -18.67 -4.57 5.88
C ALA A 27 -19.70 -4.51 4.74
N ASP A 28 -20.78 -3.74 4.88
CA ASP A 28 -21.79 -3.64 3.81
C ASP A 28 -21.31 -2.80 2.63
N THR A 29 -20.35 -1.90 2.87
CA THR A 29 -19.80 -0.99 1.87
C THR A 29 -18.32 -0.74 2.09
N ILE A 30 -17.64 -0.29 1.04
CA ILE A 30 -16.31 0.28 1.16
C ILE A 30 -16.41 1.63 1.84
N CYS A 31 -16.00 1.71 3.10
CA CYS A 31 -16.13 2.94 3.88
C CYS A 31 -15.26 4.07 3.28
N PRO A 32 -15.82 5.26 3.01
CA PRO A 32 -15.05 6.40 2.52
C PRO A 32 -13.87 6.75 3.44
N THR A 33 -13.99 6.57 4.76
CA THR A 33 -12.90 6.90 5.70
C THR A 33 -11.67 6.03 5.50
N SER A 34 -11.84 4.74 5.17
CA SER A 34 -10.73 3.83 4.87
C SER A 34 -10.01 4.23 3.58
N VAL A 35 -10.78 4.58 2.54
CA VAL A 35 -10.21 5.10 1.28
C VAL A 35 -9.50 6.42 1.52
N LYS A 36 -10.06 7.32 2.33
CA LYS A 36 -9.43 8.58 2.72
C LYS A 36 -8.09 8.36 3.44
N GLY A 37 -8.01 7.36 4.32
CA GLY A 37 -6.77 6.98 5.00
C GLY A 37 -5.69 6.48 4.04
N ALA A 38 -6.07 5.62 3.09
CA ALA A 38 -5.15 5.13 2.06
C ALA A 38 -4.64 6.27 1.15
N LEU A 39 -5.54 7.16 0.73
CA LEU A 39 -5.18 8.34 -0.07
C LEU A 39 -4.26 9.28 0.70
N ARG A 40 -4.53 9.52 1.99
CA ARG A 40 -3.69 10.33 2.86
C ARG A 40 -2.27 9.75 2.98
N PHE A 41 -2.15 8.43 3.14
CA PHE A 41 -0.86 7.74 3.15
C PHE A 41 -0.08 7.94 1.83
N TRP A 42 -0.71 7.67 0.69
CA TRP A 42 -0.05 7.84 -0.61
C TRP A 42 0.27 9.29 -0.93
N TRP A 43 -0.61 10.22 -0.56
CA TRP A 43 -0.38 11.66 -0.75
C TRP A 43 0.87 12.13 -0.01
N ARG A 44 1.08 11.66 1.23
CA ARG A 44 2.31 11.94 1.99
C ARG A 44 3.54 11.37 1.30
N ALA A 45 3.47 10.12 0.85
CA ALA A 45 4.58 9.44 0.19
C ALA A 45 5.03 10.19 -1.08
N VAL A 46 4.07 10.66 -1.89
CA VAL A 46 4.31 11.39 -3.15
C VAL A 46 4.84 12.80 -2.93
N ASN A 47 4.29 13.52 -1.94
CA ASN A 47 4.63 14.93 -1.75
C ASN A 47 5.88 15.16 -0.89
N TRP A 48 6.39 14.13 -0.22
CA TRP A 48 7.62 14.23 0.58
C TRP A 48 8.76 14.92 -0.17
N ARG A 49 9.05 14.46 -1.38
CA ARG A 49 10.13 15.01 -2.24
C ARG A 49 9.99 16.51 -2.49
N ARG A 50 8.77 16.98 -2.73
CA ARG A 50 8.48 18.40 -3.03
C ARG A 50 8.77 19.28 -1.83
N PHE A 51 8.44 18.82 -0.63
CA PHE A 51 8.70 19.58 0.60
C PHE A 51 10.16 19.48 1.04
N ARG A 52 10.83 18.35 0.81
CA ARG A 52 12.25 18.19 1.12
C ARG A 52 13.13 19.07 0.23
N ALA A 53 12.83 19.17 -1.06
CA ALA A 53 13.55 20.04 -1.99
C ALA A 53 13.52 21.53 -1.58
N VAL A 54 12.45 21.97 -0.92
CA VAL A 54 12.27 23.37 -0.47
C VAL A 54 12.87 23.63 0.91
N THR A 55 13.22 22.59 1.68
CA THR A 55 13.54 22.71 3.10
C THR A 55 14.90 22.12 3.46
N SER A 56 15.68 22.88 4.23
CA SER A 56 17.04 22.48 4.65
C SER A 56 17.10 21.32 5.64
N CYS A 57 16.06 21.07 6.46
CA CYS A 57 16.03 19.96 7.43
C CYS A 57 14.76 19.10 7.37
N ASP A 58 14.90 17.79 7.64
CA ASP A 58 13.81 16.81 7.61
C ASP A 58 12.65 17.18 8.54
N SER A 59 12.97 17.65 9.76
CA SER A 59 11.96 18.03 10.76
C SER A 59 11.07 19.18 10.29
N SER A 60 11.62 20.15 9.55
CA SER A 60 10.83 21.25 8.99
C SER A 60 10.01 20.80 7.79
N ALA A 61 10.54 19.92 6.95
CA ALA A 61 9.79 19.31 5.85
C ALA A 61 8.59 18.49 6.37
N LEU A 62 8.77 17.74 7.46
CA LEU A 62 7.70 16.99 8.12
C LEU A 62 6.59 17.90 8.68
N ARG A 63 6.96 19.03 9.29
CA ARG A 63 5.98 20.02 9.79
C ARG A 63 5.16 20.63 8.66
N LEU A 64 5.81 21.03 7.55
CA LEU A 64 5.13 21.57 6.37
C LEU A 64 4.21 20.54 5.73
N LEU A 65 4.68 19.31 5.56
CA LEU A 65 3.87 18.19 5.04
C LEU A 65 2.63 17.97 5.91
N HIS A 66 2.78 17.98 7.24
CA HIS A 66 1.65 17.80 8.16
C HIS A 66 0.65 18.96 8.08
N HIS A 67 1.13 20.19 7.95
CA HIS A 67 0.28 21.37 7.79
C HIS A 67 -0.54 21.30 6.48
N GLU A 68 0.09 20.97 5.37
CA GLU A 68 -0.58 20.83 4.07
C GLU A 68 -1.55 19.64 4.03
N GLU A 69 -1.17 18.52 4.66
CA GLU A 69 -2.05 17.37 4.86
C GLU A 69 -3.29 17.76 5.67
N ALA A 70 -3.13 18.50 6.76
CA ALA A 70 -4.23 19.01 7.58
C ALA A 70 -5.12 19.98 6.79
N ARG A 71 -4.54 20.86 5.96
CA ARG A 71 -5.29 21.77 5.09
C ARG A 71 -6.17 21.03 4.08
N LEU A 72 -5.70 19.93 3.49
CA LEU A 72 -6.43 19.19 2.45
C LEU A 72 -7.38 18.14 3.03
N PHE A 73 -6.88 17.26 3.89
CA PHE A 73 -7.62 16.12 4.43
C PHE A 73 -8.37 16.46 5.72
N GLY A 74 -8.05 17.57 6.37
CA GLY A 74 -8.59 17.96 7.67
C GLY A 74 -7.81 17.35 8.85
N SER A 75 -7.82 18.07 9.96
CA SER A 75 -7.26 17.68 11.27
C SER A 75 -8.39 17.44 12.27
N ALA A 76 -8.18 16.51 13.20
CA ALA A 76 -9.02 16.43 14.39
C ALA A 76 -8.74 17.67 15.26
N ALA A 77 -9.77 18.20 15.92
CA ALA A 77 -9.66 19.38 16.80
C ALA A 77 -8.91 19.01 18.09
N GLY A 78 -7.60 18.79 18.01
CA GLY A 78 -6.72 18.59 19.16
C GLY A 78 -6.17 19.90 19.72
N ASP A 79 -5.79 20.84 18.83
CA ASP A 79 -5.04 22.05 19.20
C ASP A 79 -5.66 23.34 18.64
N GLY A 80 -6.99 23.48 18.69
CA GLY A 80 -7.68 24.73 18.32
C GLY A 80 -7.70 25.09 16.82
N GLN A 81 -6.97 24.36 15.97
CA GLN A 81 -7.00 24.48 14.50
C GLN A 81 -7.68 23.26 13.86
N GLY A 82 -8.94 23.03 14.21
CA GLY A 82 -9.77 22.00 13.57
C GLY A 82 -10.22 22.45 12.18
N GLY A 83 -9.61 21.91 11.13
CA GLY A 83 -9.98 22.21 9.74
C GLY A 83 -10.83 21.09 9.13
N GLN A 84 -12.01 21.42 8.58
CA GLN A 84 -12.74 20.47 7.73
C GLN A 84 -11.97 20.23 6.43
N SER A 85 -12.05 19.00 5.88
CA SER A 85 -11.43 18.66 4.59
C SER A 85 -11.95 19.55 3.46
N ARG A 86 -11.05 19.89 2.53
CA ARG A 86 -11.36 20.67 1.33
C ARG A 86 -12.08 19.87 0.24
N PHE A 87 -12.28 18.56 0.43
CA PHE A 87 -13.03 17.72 -0.48
C PHE A 87 -13.97 16.76 0.26
N LEU A 88 -15.07 16.41 -0.40
CA LEU A 88 -15.99 15.36 0.01
C LEU A 88 -15.68 14.10 -0.78
N LEU A 89 -15.40 13.01 -0.07
CA LEU A 89 -15.16 11.69 -0.64
C LEU A 89 -16.43 10.85 -0.53
N ARG A 90 -16.90 10.31 -1.64
CA ARG A 90 -17.99 9.32 -1.70
C ARG A 90 -17.49 8.06 -2.38
N THR A 91 -17.92 6.91 -1.88
CA THR A 91 -17.69 5.61 -2.50
C THR A 91 -19.03 5.11 -3.02
N ALA A 92 -19.05 4.62 -4.25
CA ALA A 92 -20.19 3.88 -4.80
C ALA A 92 -19.71 2.46 -5.08
N PHE A 93 -20.26 1.52 -4.32
CA PHE A 93 -19.90 0.12 -4.38
C PHE A 93 -21.18 -0.71 -4.34
N ASP A 94 -21.39 -1.52 -5.36
CA ASP A 94 -22.50 -2.45 -5.41
C ASP A 94 -22.07 -3.73 -4.70
N LYS A 95 -22.67 -4.00 -3.53
CA LYS A 95 -22.31 -5.14 -2.70
C LYS A 95 -22.49 -6.45 -3.49
N PRO A 96 -21.44 -7.28 -3.65
CA PRO A 96 -21.60 -8.57 -4.29
C PRO A 96 -22.47 -9.49 -3.42
N LYS A 97 -23.31 -10.30 -4.07
CA LYS A 97 -24.11 -11.32 -3.39
C LYS A 97 -23.25 -12.48 -2.87
N ALA A 98 -22.06 -12.67 -3.43
CA ALA A 98 -21.12 -13.69 -3.03
C ALA A 98 -20.15 -13.16 -1.97
N GLU A 99 -19.92 -13.96 -0.93
CA GLU A 99 -18.93 -13.70 0.12
C GLU A 99 -17.80 -14.74 -0.02
N GLU A 100 -16.54 -14.30 0.14
CA GLU A 100 -15.40 -15.21 0.20
C GLU A 100 -15.07 -15.51 1.67
N ASN A 101 -15.03 -16.79 2.02
CA ASN A 101 -14.84 -17.27 3.40
C ASN A 101 -13.91 -18.50 3.49
N LYS A 102 -13.32 -18.93 2.37
CA LYS A 102 -12.44 -20.12 2.31
C LYS A 102 -10.98 -19.74 2.13
N TRP A 103 -10.71 -18.62 1.47
CA TRP A 103 -9.36 -18.16 1.16
C TRP A 103 -8.98 -16.93 1.99
N PRO A 104 -7.76 -16.83 2.56
CA PRO A 104 -6.69 -17.83 2.56
C PRO A 104 -6.96 -19.01 3.50
N ALA A 105 -6.47 -20.21 3.14
CA ALA A 105 -6.57 -21.42 3.96
C ALA A 105 -5.31 -21.63 4.83
N ASN A 106 -5.44 -22.42 5.90
CA ASN A 106 -4.32 -22.82 6.76
C ASN A 106 -3.61 -24.08 6.20
N ASP A 107 -3.15 -24.01 4.96
CA ASP A 107 -2.63 -25.14 4.17
C ASP A 107 -1.13 -25.02 3.88
N ASN A 108 -0.38 -24.31 4.74
CA ASN A 108 1.05 -24.05 4.58
C ASN A 108 1.42 -23.34 3.26
N THR A 109 0.43 -22.79 2.55
CA THR A 109 0.63 -22.01 1.32
C THR A 109 1.28 -20.65 1.60
N GLY A 110 1.81 -20.01 0.56
CA GLY A 110 2.35 -18.65 0.64
C GLY A 110 1.26 -17.61 0.95
N SER A 111 0.10 -17.77 0.31
CA SER A 111 -1.11 -16.99 0.63
C SER A 111 -1.56 -17.19 2.07
N GLY A 112 -1.46 -18.44 2.55
CA GLY A 112 -1.47 -18.78 3.95
C GLY A 112 -0.52 -17.86 4.72
N TYR A 113 0.78 -18.05 4.62
CA TYR A 113 1.75 -17.28 5.42
C TYR A 113 1.52 -15.75 5.47
N LEU A 114 1.16 -15.13 4.35
CA LEU A 114 0.78 -13.72 4.29
C LEU A 114 -0.56 -13.42 5.03
N GLY A 115 -1.54 -14.30 4.95
CA GLY A 115 -2.83 -14.24 5.64
C GLY A 115 -2.84 -14.61 7.11
N LEU A 116 -1.70 -14.85 7.79
CA LEU A 116 -1.63 -15.33 9.18
C LEU A 116 -2.53 -14.53 10.16
N GLY A 117 -3.67 -15.08 10.56
CA GLY A 117 -4.69 -14.41 11.39
C GLY A 117 -5.92 -13.89 10.62
N LEU A 118 -6.11 -14.31 9.37
CA LEU A 118 -7.35 -14.17 8.59
C LEU A 118 -8.18 -15.47 8.58
N TRP A 119 -7.53 -16.62 8.75
CA TRP A 119 -8.20 -17.91 8.88
C TRP A 119 -8.53 -18.26 10.33
N GLU A 120 -9.40 -19.27 10.47
CA GLU A 120 -9.83 -19.76 11.76
C GLU A 120 -8.66 -20.18 12.63
N THR A 121 -8.51 -19.52 13.78
CA THR A 121 -7.47 -19.85 14.74
C THR A 121 -8.14 -20.36 16.00
N LYS A 122 -7.71 -21.52 16.50
CA LYS A 122 -8.11 -22.00 17.84
C LYS A 122 -7.56 -20.99 18.86
N GLY A 123 -8.44 -20.19 19.46
CA GLY A 123 -8.05 -19.13 20.40
C GLY A 123 -7.27 -19.73 21.56
N LYS A 124 -5.97 -19.38 21.67
CA LYS A 124 -5.11 -19.85 22.76
C LYS A 124 -5.46 -19.22 24.12
N GLU A 125 -6.18 -18.09 24.15
CA GLU A 125 -6.44 -17.34 25.38
C GLU A 125 -7.92 -17.30 25.82
N THR A 126 -8.89 -17.49 24.92
CA THR A 126 -10.32 -17.31 25.25
C THR A 126 -11.19 -18.55 25.03
N GLY A 127 -10.60 -19.68 24.59
CA GLY A 127 -11.33 -20.93 24.34
C GLY A 127 -12.38 -20.85 23.20
N LYS A 128 -12.58 -19.67 22.60
CA LYS A 128 -13.50 -19.47 21.47
C LYS A 128 -12.70 -19.49 20.16
N PRO A 129 -13.11 -20.29 19.15
CA PRO A 129 -12.51 -20.23 17.82
C PRO A 129 -12.73 -18.82 17.25
N GLN A 130 -11.67 -18.18 16.76
CA GLN A 130 -11.83 -16.95 15.98
C GLN A 130 -12.27 -17.36 14.58
N PRO A 131 -13.47 -16.98 14.10
CA PRO A 131 -13.97 -17.42 12.81
C PRO A 131 -13.16 -16.83 11.65
N HIS A 132 -13.21 -17.50 10.49
CA HIS A 132 -12.62 -16.99 9.25
C HIS A 132 -13.21 -15.62 8.89
N ARG A 133 -12.34 -14.65 8.56
CA ARG A 133 -12.81 -13.31 8.20
C ARG A 133 -13.41 -13.31 6.80
N LYS A 134 -14.65 -12.88 6.70
CA LYS A 134 -15.33 -12.69 5.40
C LYS A 134 -14.63 -11.61 4.56
N ALA A 135 -14.51 -11.87 3.27
CA ALA A 135 -13.98 -10.94 2.27
C ALA A 135 -14.95 -10.72 1.11
N PHE A 136 -14.78 -9.57 0.46
CA PHE A 136 -15.36 -9.34 -0.84
C PHE A 136 -14.57 -10.12 -1.91
N PRO A 137 -15.27 -10.86 -2.80
CA PRO A 137 -14.62 -11.58 -3.88
C PRO A 137 -13.89 -10.65 -4.85
N GLU A 138 -12.88 -11.19 -5.53
CA GLU A 138 -12.17 -10.53 -6.61
C GLU A 138 -13.09 -10.15 -7.79
N ASN A 139 -12.59 -9.29 -8.67
CA ASN A 139 -13.23 -8.81 -9.90
C ASN A 139 -14.49 -7.96 -9.72
N HIS A 140 -14.62 -7.30 -8.57
CA HIS A 140 -15.66 -6.31 -8.33
C HIS A 140 -15.12 -4.90 -8.52
N ASP A 141 -15.89 -4.07 -9.21
CA ASP A 141 -15.53 -2.68 -9.44
C ASP A 141 -16.19 -1.78 -8.39
N PHE A 142 -15.48 -0.75 -7.96
CA PHE A 142 -15.99 0.29 -7.08
C PHE A 142 -15.57 1.67 -7.60
N ARG A 143 -16.43 2.67 -7.36
CA ARG A 143 -16.18 4.05 -7.77
C ARG A 143 -15.86 4.92 -6.57
N VAL A 144 -14.87 5.77 -6.74
CA VAL A 144 -14.45 6.80 -5.80
C VAL A 144 -14.71 8.16 -6.43
N ILE A 145 -15.56 8.94 -5.79
CA ILE A 145 -15.99 10.26 -6.25
C ILE A 145 -15.47 11.29 -5.25
N LEU A 146 -14.67 12.23 -5.74
CA LEU A 146 -14.08 13.31 -4.96
C LEU A 146 -14.66 14.64 -5.44
N ARG A 147 -15.38 15.35 -4.57
CA ARG A 147 -15.92 16.69 -4.85
C ARG A 147 -15.13 17.74 -4.10
N PHE A 148 -14.53 18.67 -4.83
CA PHE A 148 -13.73 19.75 -4.26
C PHE A 148 -14.57 20.98 -3.92
N ARG A 149 -14.21 21.69 -2.85
CA ARG A 149 -14.82 22.98 -2.52
C ARG A 149 -14.46 24.04 -3.59
N PRO A 150 -15.35 25.00 -3.87
CA PRO A 150 -15.04 26.16 -4.71
C PRO A 150 -13.82 26.90 -4.16
N GLY A 151 -12.82 27.19 -5.02
CA GLY A 151 -11.57 27.85 -4.62
C GLY A 151 -10.42 26.91 -4.21
N THR A 152 -10.57 25.59 -4.43
CA THR A 152 -9.43 24.67 -4.31
C THR A 152 -8.43 24.94 -5.45
N GLN A 153 -7.13 24.98 -5.13
CA GLN A 153 -6.10 25.23 -6.13
C GLN A 153 -6.03 24.07 -7.13
N GLN A 154 -5.80 24.39 -8.41
CA GLN A 154 -5.70 23.37 -9.45
C GLN A 154 -4.53 22.40 -9.21
N ALA A 155 -3.44 22.88 -8.61
CA ALA A 155 -2.31 22.05 -8.22
C ALA A 155 -2.71 20.97 -7.19
N ASP A 156 -3.55 21.30 -6.21
CA ASP A 156 -4.04 20.34 -5.20
C ASP A 156 -4.86 19.22 -5.87
N ILE A 157 -5.68 19.57 -6.86
CA ILE A 157 -6.53 18.65 -7.62
C ILE A 157 -5.66 17.68 -8.43
N GLU A 158 -4.62 18.18 -9.11
CA GLU A 158 -3.71 17.33 -9.88
C GLU A 158 -2.89 16.41 -8.97
N ASN A 159 -2.44 16.90 -7.81
CA ASN A 159 -1.73 16.08 -6.82
C ASN A 159 -2.58 14.90 -6.32
N ILE A 160 -3.89 15.14 -6.13
CA ILE A 160 -4.82 14.06 -5.75
C ILE A 160 -5.04 13.11 -6.92
N ARG A 161 -5.08 13.62 -8.16
CA ARG A 161 -5.15 12.78 -9.37
C ARG A 161 -3.92 11.87 -9.51
N GLU A 162 -2.72 12.40 -9.29
CA GLU A 162 -1.47 11.62 -9.23
C GLU A 162 -1.54 10.55 -8.14
N THR A 163 -1.99 10.94 -6.95
CA THR A 163 -2.13 10.03 -5.79
C THR A 163 -3.10 8.89 -6.10
N LEU A 164 -4.23 9.15 -6.75
CA LEU A 164 -5.20 8.13 -7.17
C LEU A 164 -4.59 7.14 -8.17
N ARG A 165 -3.80 7.63 -9.12
CA ARG A 165 -3.10 6.78 -10.09
C ARG A 165 -2.09 5.87 -9.40
N ILE A 166 -1.27 6.41 -8.50
CA ILE A 166 -0.27 5.63 -7.75
C ILE A 166 -0.96 4.61 -6.83
N TRP A 167 -2.06 5.00 -6.17
CA TRP A 167 -2.85 4.07 -5.36
C TRP A 167 -3.41 2.92 -6.20
N GLY A 168 -3.81 3.17 -7.45
CA GLY A 168 -4.25 2.13 -8.37
C GLY A 168 -3.16 1.26 -9.01
N LEU A 169 -1.87 1.56 -8.76
CA LEU A 169 -0.73 0.78 -9.26
C LEU A 169 -0.02 0.00 -8.16
N LEU A 170 0.05 0.56 -6.95
CA LEU A 170 0.85 0.00 -5.84
C LEU A 170 0.01 -0.20 -4.56
N GLY A 171 -1.25 0.22 -4.58
CA GLY A 171 -2.08 0.28 -3.40
C GLY A 171 -2.94 -0.95 -3.16
N GLY A 172 -3.48 -1.00 -1.95
CA GLY A 172 -4.53 -1.95 -1.59
C GLY A 172 -5.51 -1.28 -0.65
N LEU A 173 -6.60 -1.97 -0.36
CA LEU A 173 -7.55 -1.57 0.66
C LEU A 173 -7.77 -2.72 1.64
N GLY A 174 -8.18 -2.39 2.86
CA GLY A 174 -8.60 -3.36 3.87
C GLY A 174 -7.49 -3.93 4.75
N GLY A 175 -7.91 -4.85 5.62
CA GLY A 175 -7.04 -5.49 6.61
C GLY A 175 -5.94 -6.26 5.90
N ARG A 176 -4.71 -5.74 6.00
CA ARG A 176 -3.46 -6.29 5.40
C ARG A 176 -3.29 -6.02 3.90
N GLY A 177 -4.18 -5.26 3.28
CA GLY A 177 -4.19 -5.21 1.83
C GLY A 177 -2.93 -4.60 1.22
N GLN A 178 -2.55 -3.45 1.75
CA GLN A 178 -1.36 -2.71 1.32
C GLN A 178 -0.02 -3.43 1.59
N ARG A 179 0.05 -4.23 2.66
CA ARG A 179 1.31 -4.78 3.19
C ARG A 179 1.55 -6.24 2.86
N ARG A 180 0.53 -6.94 2.35
CA ARG A 180 0.59 -8.39 2.12
C ARG A 180 -0.18 -8.83 0.88
N GLY A 181 -0.61 -7.91 0.02
CA GLY A 181 -1.19 -8.26 -1.29
C GLY A 181 -2.68 -8.61 -1.29
N PHE A 182 -3.34 -8.61 -0.13
CA PHE A 182 -4.81 -8.76 -0.04
C PHE A 182 -5.52 -7.48 -0.52
N GLY A 183 -6.78 -7.53 -0.94
CA GLY A 183 -7.52 -6.32 -1.37
C GLY A 183 -6.77 -5.39 -2.32
N SER A 184 -5.93 -5.92 -3.22
CA SER A 184 -5.18 -5.13 -4.21
C SER A 184 -6.17 -4.44 -5.14
N VAL A 185 -5.98 -3.14 -5.37
CA VAL A 185 -6.90 -2.32 -6.17
C VAL A 185 -6.21 -1.83 -7.42
N ALA A 186 -6.81 -2.06 -8.58
CA ALA A 186 -6.28 -1.62 -9.86
C ALA A 186 -7.19 -0.55 -10.47
N ILE A 187 -6.61 0.56 -10.92
CA ILE A 187 -7.38 1.61 -11.59
C ILE A 187 -7.85 1.12 -12.96
N THR A 188 -9.14 1.32 -13.27
CA THR A 188 -9.71 1.01 -14.58
C THR A 188 -10.04 2.28 -15.35
N HIS A 189 -10.66 3.25 -14.69
CA HIS A 189 -11.04 4.52 -15.30
C HIS A 189 -10.76 5.70 -14.38
N LEU A 190 -10.31 6.82 -14.94
CA LEU A 190 -10.15 8.09 -14.24
C LEU A 190 -10.77 9.20 -15.08
N ASP A 191 -11.76 9.89 -14.52
CA ASP A 191 -12.55 10.93 -15.20
C ASP A 191 -13.14 10.45 -16.54
N GLY A 192 -13.46 9.16 -16.63
CA GLY A 192 -13.98 8.52 -17.85
C GLY A 192 -12.90 8.08 -18.86
N ARG A 193 -11.62 8.35 -18.60
CA ARG A 193 -10.51 7.84 -19.41
C ARG A 193 -10.12 6.44 -18.95
N ASN A 194 -9.90 5.54 -19.89
CA ASN A 194 -9.39 4.20 -19.57
C ASN A 194 -7.92 4.29 -19.16
N GLU A 195 -7.63 3.82 -17.96
CA GLU A 195 -6.31 3.86 -17.34
C GLU A 195 -5.80 2.44 -17.06
N ARG A 196 -6.28 1.42 -17.77
CA ARG A 196 -5.80 0.04 -17.62
C ARG A 196 -4.40 -0.12 -18.23
N THR A 197 -3.50 -0.69 -17.45
CA THR A 197 -2.15 -1.06 -17.92
C THR A 197 -2.22 -2.32 -18.77
N MET A 198 -1.48 -2.33 -19.90
CA MET A 198 -1.54 -3.44 -20.85
C MET A 198 -0.47 -4.52 -20.57
N ASP A 199 0.74 -4.12 -20.20
CA ASP A 199 1.91 -4.99 -20.06
C ASP A 199 2.85 -4.55 -18.91
N GLU A 200 3.85 -5.38 -18.61
CA GLU A 200 4.83 -5.17 -17.53
C GLU A 200 5.71 -3.93 -17.81
N LYS A 201 6.09 -3.71 -19.07
CA LYS A 201 6.84 -2.52 -19.50
C LYS A 201 6.01 -1.24 -19.35
N GLY A 202 4.78 -1.22 -19.85
CA GLY A 202 3.88 -0.09 -19.69
C GLY A 202 3.48 0.18 -18.23
N TYR A 203 3.54 -0.82 -17.35
CA TYR A 203 3.44 -0.61 -15.91
C TYR A 203 4.64 0.18 -15.38
N GLY A 204 5.85 -0.23 -15.74
CA GLY A 204 7.10 0.46 -15.40
C GLY A 204 7.15 1.89 -15.90
N ASP A 205 6.95 2.09 -17.20
CA ASP A 205 7.00 3.41 -17.85
C ASP A 205 6.03 4.38 -17.20
N ARG A 206 4.83 3.90 -16.88
CA ARG A 206 3.81 4.71 -16.23
C ARG A 206 4.17 5.06 -14.80
N LEU A 207 4.72 4.12 -14.04
CA LEU A 207 5.16 4.38 -12.68
C LEU A 207 6.33 5.37 -12.69
N CYS A 208 7.30 5.19 -13.58
CA CYS A 208 8.41 6.13 -13.79
C CYS A 208 7.91 7.52 -14.23
N SER A 209 6.91 7.60 -15.11
CA SER A 209 6.32 8.88 -15.54
C SER A 209 5.60 9.61 -14.39
N LEU A 210 4.89 8.87 -13.52
CA LEU A 210 4.19 9.46 -12.37
C LEU A 210 5.15 9.87 -11.25
N LEU A 211 6.21 9.09 -11.04
CA LEU A 211 7.26 9.41 -10.08
C LEU A 211 8.20 10.48 -10.66
N GLY A 212 8.35 10.63 -11.97
CA GLY A 212 9.33 11.55 -12.56
C GLY A 212 10.78 11.06 -12.36
N THR A 213 11.66 11.41 -13.30
CA THR A 213 13.09 11.06 -13.30
C THR A 213 13.83 11.53 -12.07
N ASP A 214 13.44 12.71 -11.55
CA ASP A 214 14.06 13.37 -10.41
C ASP A 214 13.86 12.61 -9.09
N THR A 215 12.96 11.61 -9.06
CA THR A 215 12.78 10.75 -7.88
C THR A 215 13.99 9.85 -7.63
N PHE A 216 14.73 9.51 -8.69
CA PHE A 216 15.91 8.66 -8.63
C PHE A 216 17.22 9.45 -8.72
N ASP A 217 17.12 10.79 -8.80
CA ASP A 217 18.26 11.65 -8.91
C ASP A 217 18.93 11.81 -7.54
N THR A 218 20.06 11.11 -7.39
CA THR A 218 20.88 11.10 -6.18
C THR A 218 21.58 12.42 -5.92
N ASP A 219 21.63 13.33 -6.89
CA ASP A 219 22.28 14.64 -6.74
C ASP A 219 21.39 15.64 -5.98
N ILE A 220 20.07 15.42 -5.94
CA ILE A 220 19.09 16.28 -5.25
C ILE A 220 18.71 15.72 -3.86
N LEU A 221 18.68 14.39 -3.70
CA LEU A 221 18.33 13.70 -2.46
C LEU A 221 19.42 12.67 -2.14
N THR A 222 20.42 13.06 -1.34
CA THR A 222 21.52 12.16 -0.94
C THR A 222 21.08 11.09 0.05
N ASP A 223 20.03 11.35 0.84
CA ASP A 223 19.57 10.47 1.91
C ASP A 223 18.16 9.92 1.69
N ASN A 224 17.96 8.67 2.14
CA ASN A 224 16.65 8.03 2.16
C ASN A 224 15.69 8.77 3.13
N PRO A 225 14.38 8.74 2.86
CA PRO A 225 13.40 9.41 3.71
C PRO A 225 13.34 8.81 5.13
N PRO A 226 13.03 9.59 6.18
CA PRO A 226 12.89 9.09 7.54
C PRO A 226 11.62 8.24 7.76
N TYR A 227 10.75 8.14 6.76
CA TYR A 227 9.54 7.32 6.76
C TYR A 227 9.23 6.80 5.36
N THR A 228 8.21 5.94 5.24
CA THR A 228 7.77 5.35 3.95
C THR A 228 7.34 6.44 2.95
N ALA A 229 8.26 6.84 2.09
CA ALA A 229 8.07 7.84 1.04
C ALA A 229 8.92 7.50 -0.18
N PHE A 230 8.59 8.10 -1.33
CA PHE A 230 9.42 7.95 -2.53
C PHE A 230 10.74 8.72 -2.36
N GLY A 231 11.83 8.08 -2.75
CA GLY A 231 13.20 8.60 -2.65
C GLY A 231 14.15 7.74 -3.50
N PRO A 232 15.45 8.05 -3.47
CA PRO A 232 16.43 7.46 -4.40
C PRO A 232 16.52 5.93 -4.29
N GLY A 233 16.37 5.37 -3.10
CA GLY A 233 16.41 3.92 -2.91
C GLY A 233 15.08 3.18 -3.15
N PHE A 234 14.02 3.87 -3.60
CA PHE A 234 12.74 3.23 -3.89
C PHE A 234 12.88 2.21 -5.02
N ARG A 235 12.45 0.97 -4.78
CA ARG A 235 12.54 -0.12 -5.76
C ARG A 235 11.20 -0.80 -5.97
N VAL A 236 10.92 -1.19 -7.21
CA VAL A 236 9.78 -2.04 -7.55
C VAL A 236 10.25 -3.22 -8.35
N ILE A 237 9.88 -4.41 -7.89
CA ILE A 237 10.22 -5.69 -8.51
C ILE A 237 8.97 -6.48 -8.89
N ILE A 238 9.11 -7.31 -9.91
CA ILE A 238 8.17 -8.40 -10.21
C ILE A 238 8.65 -9.64 -9.47
N ALA A 239 7.81 -10.14 -8.58
CA ALA A 239 8.07 -11.39 -7.88
C ALA A 239 7.50 -12.61 -8.61
N ALA A 240 6.35 -12.47 -9.28
CA ALA A 240 5.69 -13.57 -10.01
C ALA A 240 4.68 -13.02 -11.02
N SER A 241 4.45 -13.74 -12.13
CA SER A 241 3.37 -13.45 -13.07
C SER A 241 2.60 -14.73 -13.41
N CYS A 242 1.27 -14.76 -13.23
CA CYS A 242 0.43 -15.92 -13.52
C CYS A 242 -0.91 -15.52 -14.17
N SER A 243 -1.71 -16.49 -14.62
CA SER A 243 -3.05 -16.27 -15.21
C SER A 243 -4.18 -16.12 -14.17
N ASP A 244 -3.86 -16.18 -12.88
CA ASP A 244 -4.85 -16.17 -11.78
C ASP A 244 -4.30 -15.30 -10.63
N PRO A 245 -5.11 -14.37 -10.08
CA PRO A 245 -4.67 -13.48 -9.00
C PRO A 245 -4.31 -14.26 -7.73
N ARG A 246 -5.03 -15.34 -7.38
CA ARG A 246 -4.77 -16.15 -6.19
C ARG A 246 -3.49 -16.97 -6.32
N LYS A 247 -3.23 -17.51 -7.51
CA LYS A 247 -1.96 -18.23 -7.81
C LYS A 247 -0.77 -17.28 -7.77
N THR A 248 -0.91 -16.09 -8.35
CA THR A 248 0.12 -15.04 -8.31
C THR A 248 0.42 -14.63 -6.86
N HIS A 249 -0.63 -14.39 -6.07
CA HIS A 249 -0.49 -14.09 -4.65
C HIS A 249 0.17 -15.24 -3.86
N ASN A 250 -0.17 -16.49 -4.19
CA ASN A 250 0.46 -17.65 -3.55
C ASN A 250 1.94 -17.77 -3.87
N ALA A 251 2.32 -17.63 -5.15
CA ALA A 251 3.71 -17.68 -5.58
C ALA A 251 4.54 -16.58 -4.89
N LEU A 252 4.02 -15.34 -4.87
CA LEU A 252 4.65 -14.22 -4.17
C LEU A 252 4.78 -14.49 -2.66
N GLY A 253 3.75 -15.06 -2.04
CA GLY A 253 3.80 -15.46 -0.63
C GLY A 253 4.75 -16.62 -0.36
N GLN A 254 4.93 -17.54 -1.29
CA GLN A 254 5.88 -18.66 -1.18
C GLN A 254 7.31 -18.15 -1.24
N ILE A 255 7.64 -17.29 -2.20
CA ILE A 255 8.95 -16.64 -2.30
C ILE A 255 9.28 -15.89 -1.01
N PHE A 256 8.31 -15.12 -0.49
CA PHE A 256 8.49 -14.40 0.77
C PHE A 256 8.65 -15.34 1.98
N LYS A 257 7.87 -16.41 2.03
CA LYS A 257 7.93 -17.42 3.09
C LYS A 257 9.23 -18.22 3.05
N GLU A 258 9.72 -18.60 1.88
CA GLU A 258 10.98 -19.31 1.71
C GLU A 258 12.14 -18.43 2.17
N TYR A 259 12.19 -17.18 1.71
CA TYR A 259 13.24 -16.24 2.13
C TYR A 259 13.20 -15.96 3.64
N ARG A 260 12.00 -15.71 4.20
CA ARG A 260 11.84 -15.43 5.64
C ARG A 260 11.90 -16.68 6.54
N GLY A 261 11.68 -17.85 5.95
CA GLY A 261 11.44 -19.13 6.62
C GLY A 261 12.53 -20.17 6.43
N GLN A 262 13.62 -19.87 5.71
CA GLN A 262 14.79 -20.74 5.63
C GLN A 262 15.31 -21.09 7.04
N ASN A 263 15.55 -22.38 7.26
CA ASN A 263 16.08 -22.99 8.48
C ASN A 263 17.60 -22.78 8.65
N GLY A 264 18.12 -21.60 8.31
CA GLY A 264 19.53 -21.25 8.50
C GLY A 264 19.63 -19.86 9.11
N ASN A 265 20.14 -19.76 10.33
CA ASN A 265 20.51 -18.55 11.10
C ASN A 265 19.49 -17.39 11.26
N LEU A 266 18.36 -17.36 10.56
CA LEU A 266 17.34 -16.30 10.62
C LEU A 266 16.43 -16.40 11.86
N ARG A 267 17.00 -16.42 13.07
CA ARG A 267 16.26 -16.30 14.34
C ARG A 267 16.57 -14.95 14.99
N GLY A 268 15.55 -14.31 15.57
CA GLY A 268 15.73 -13.09 16.39
C GLY A 268 15.75 -11.77 15.60
N GLN A 269 16.65 -10.87 16.00
CA GLN A 269 16.70 -9.46 15.57
C GLN A 269 16.82 -9.24 14.05
N GLU A 270 17.39 -10.20 13.31
CA GLU A 270 17.52 -10.11 11.84
C GLU A 270 16.17 -10.12 11.09
N LYS A 271 15.08 -10.52 11.74
CA LYS A 271 13.71 -10.48 11.17
C LYS A 271 13.01 -9.15 11.37
N ILE A 272 13.54 -8.27 12.22
CA ILE A 272 12.94 -6.97 12.55
C ILE A 272 12.67 -6.12 11.30
N PRO A 273 13.58 -6.03 10.30
CA PRO A 273 13.33 -5.28 9.06
C PRO A 273 12.07 -5.71 8.28
N PHE A 274 11.62 -6.96 8.45
CA PHE A 274 10.38 -7.47 7.83
C PHE A 274 9.10 -7.11 8.60
N GLY A 275 9.22 -6.28 9.64
CA GLY A 275 8.12 -5.73 10.42
C GLY A 275 7.93 -6.39 11.78
N LEU A 276 7.38 -5.61 12.70
CA LEU A 276 7.00 -5.95 14.07
C LEU A 276 5.45 -5.99 14.19
N PRO A 277 4.86 -6.81 15.10
CA PRO A 277 5.52 -7.53 16.18
C PRO A 277 6.14 -8.86 15.76
N LEU A 278 7.15 -9.29 16.52
CA LEU A 278 7.84 -10.57 16.37
C LEU A 278 7.91 -11.27 17.73
N GLN A 279 7.26 -12.44 17.79
CA GLN A 279 7.27 -13.28 18.99
C GLN A 279 8.72 -13.60 19.40
N MET A 280 9.03 -13.39 20.68
CA MET A 280 10.38 -13.52 21.28
C MET A 280 11.39 -12.41 20.95
N VAL A 281 10.98 -11.35 20.24
CA VAL A 281 11.83 -10.18 19.95
C VAL A 281 11.16 -8.92 20.48
N ASP A 282 9.96 -8.61 20.00
CA ASP A 282 9.17 -7.49 20.50
C ASP A 282 7.70 -7.67 20.13
N ASP A 283 6.87 -7.85 21.14
CA ASP A 283 5.42 -7.99 21.02
C ASP A 283 4.67 -6.68 21.31
N LYS A 284 5.37 -5.64 21.80
CA LYS A 284 4.79 -4.36 22.20
C LYS A 284 4.87 -3.34 21.06
N ASN A 285 6.03 -3.23 20.42
CA ASN A 285 6.22 -2.28 19.32
C ASN A 285 5.64 -2.81 18.02
N ARG A 286 5.05 -1.92 17.22
CA ARG A 286 4.42 -2.24 15.95
C ARG A 286 4.99 -1.36 14.85
N ARG A 287 5.73 -1.99 13.95
CA ARG A 287 6.27 -1.33 12.74
C ARG A 287 5.95 -2.16 11.52
N ALA A 288 5.39 -1.49 10.52
CA ALA A 288 5.20 -2.09 9.21
C ALA A 288 6.52 -2.53 8.59
N SER A 289 6.51 -3.60 7.82
CA SER A 289 7.57 -3.81 6.83
C SER A 289 7.60 -2.64 5.84
N PRO A 290 8.78 -2.21 5.37
CA PRO A 290 8.91 -1.27 4.25
C PRO A 290 8.51 -1.89 2.89
N LEU A 291 8.17 -3.17 2.86
CA LEU A 291 7.66 -3.87 1.69
C LEU A 291 6.13 -3.75 1.60
N LEU A 292 5.66 -3.23 0.47
CA LEU A 292 4.26 -3.28 0.06
C LEU A 292 4.12 -4.31 -1.05
N PHE A 293 3.10 -5.15 -0.94
CA PHE A 293 2.83 -6.20 -1.93
C PHE A 293 1.53 -5.85 -2.64
N HIS A 294 1.52 -5.98 -3.95
CA HIS A 294 0.39 -5.63 -4.79
C HIS A 294 0.24 -6.64 -5.92
N ILE A 295 -0.99 -7.07 -6.21
CA ILE A 295 -1.28 -7.90 -7.38
C ILE A 295 -1.94 -7.01 -8.43
N HIS A 296 -1.23 -6.79 -9.54
CA HIS A 296 -1.68 -5.93 -10.64
C HIS A 296 -2.23 -6.76 -11.81
N PRO A 297 -3.39 -6.42 -12.37
CA PRO A 297 -3.94 -7.08 -13.54
C PRO A 297 -3.32 -6.49 -14.83
N LEU A 298 -2.96 -7.37 -15.75
CA LEU A 298 -2.43 -7.07 -17.08
C LEU A 298 -3.44 -7.49 -18.16
N LYS A 299 -3.20 -7.09 -19.41
CA LYS A 299 -4.04 -7.49 -20.55
C LYS A 299 -4.02 -9.01 -20.74
N GLY A 300 -5.12 -9.57 -21.21
CA GLY A 300 -5.23 -11.01 -21.51
C GLY A 300 -5.42 -11.90 -20.27
N ASN A 301 -6.02 -11.36 -19.20
CA ASN A 301 -6.28 -12.10 -17.96
C ASN A 301 -5.01 -12.65 -17.29
N ARG A 302 -3.92 -11.87 -17.38
CA ARG A 302 -2.66 -12.10 -16.69
C ARG A 302 -2.59 -11.20 -15.45
N PHE A 303 -1.88 -11.65 -14.44
CA PHE A 303 -1.70 -10.96 -13.17
C PHE A 303 -0.23 -10.99 -12.78
N MET A 304 0.25 -9.88 -12.25
CA MET A 304 1.63 -9.65 -11.85
C MET A 304 1.67 -9.36 -10.34
N GLY A 305 2.53 -10.06 -9.63
CA GLY A 305 2.82 -9.85 -8.22
C GLY A 305 3.99 -8.88 -8.09
N VAL A 306 3.66 -7.67 -7.65
CA VAL A 306 4.60 -6.57 -7.48
C VAL A 306 4.98 -6.43 -6.02
N VAL A 307 6.25 -6.18 -5.76
CA VAL A 307 6.74 -5.79 -4.43
C VAL A 307 7.41 -4.43 -4.55
N ALA A 308 6.88 -3.45 -3.80
CA ALA A 308 7.41 -2.11 -3.71
C ALA A 308 8.15 -1.94 -2.38
N PHE A 309 9.41 -1.54 -2.47
CA PHE A 309 10.30 -1.33 -1.34
C PHE A 309 10.55 0.15 -1.14
N PHE A 310 10.27 0.62 0.08
CA PHE A 310 10.47 1.98 0.51
C PHE A 310 11.56 2.01 1.59
N PRO A 311 12.84 2.25 1.22
CA PRO A 311 13.89 2.33 2.22
C PRO A 311 13.67 3.55 3.11
N THR A 312 13.99 3.39 4.39
CA THR A 312 13.88 4.46 5.38
C THR A 312 15.17 4.57 6.18
N THR A 313 15.64 5.79 6.44
CA THR A 313 16.81 6.03 7.32
C THR A 313 16.53 5.68 8.78
N THR A 314 15.27 5.69 9.20
CA THR A 314 14.88 5.34 10.56
C THR A 314 13.80 4.26 10.55
N PHE A 315 14.16 3.05 10.99
CA PHE A 315 13.23 1.92 11.05
C PHE A 315 12.19 2.10 12.17
N HIS A 316 12.59 2.54 13.36
CA HIS A 316 11.68 2.86 14.47
C HIS A 316 12.13 4.11 15.23
N HIS A 317 11.18 4.76 15.89
CA HIS A 317 11.44 5.93 16.74
C HIS A 317 12.13 5.56 18.07
N ASP A 318 12.11 4.29 18.41
CA ASP A 318 12.75 3.77 19.61
C ASP A 318 14.24 3.56 19.33
N ARG A 319 15.08 3.99 20.27
CA ARG A 319 16.54 3.99 20.11
C ARG A 319 17.09 2.58 19.92
N GLU A 320 16.42 1.58 20.49
CA GLU A 320 16.79 0.16 20.36
C GLU A 320 16.73 -0.34 18.90
N TYR A 321 15.95 0.31 18.05
CA TYR A 321 15.71 -0.08 16.66
C TYR A 321 16.13 0.99 15.65
N ALA A 322 16.80 2.05 16.11
CA ALA A 322 17.24 3.15 15.26
C ALA A 322 18.34 2.71 14.27
N ASP A 323 19.23 1.81 14.70
CA ASP A 323 20.39 1.33 13.93
C ASP A 323 20.10 0.08 13.07
N ILE A 324 18.85 -0.35 12.99
CA ILE A 324 18.49 -1.54 12.20
C ILE A 324 18.59 -1.22 10.71
N THR A 325 19.54 -1.91 10.05
CA THR A 325 19.76 -1.79 8.62
C THR A 325 18.75 -2.63 7.82
N LEU A 326 18.33 -2.12 6.66
CA LEU A 326 17.41 -2.79 5.75
C LEU A 326 18.11 -3.75 4.76
N PHE A 327 19.39 -4.04 4.98
CA PHE A 327 20.23 -4.83 4.08
C PHE A 327 19.61 -6.19 3.70
N ARG A 328 18.99 -6.89 4.64
CA ARG A 328 18.30 -8.17 4.38
C ARG A 328 17.04 -8.02 3.52
N VAL A 329 16.36 -6.88 3.62
CA VAL A 329 15.23 -6.58 2.75
C VAL A 329 15.72 -6.27 1.34
N GLU A 330 16.86 -5.59 1.21
CA GLU A 330 17.50 -5.33 -0.09
C GLU A 330 18.00 -6.64 -0.74
N GLU A 331 18.58 -7.55 0.03
CA GLU A 331 19.01 -8.88 -0.43
C GLU A 331 17.82 -9.72 -0.94
N PHE A 332 16.63 -9.60 -0.35
CA PHE A 332 15.41 -10.23 -0.89
C PHE A 332 15.02 -9.71 -2.28
N LEU A 333 15.30 -8.44 -2.56
CA LEU A 333 15.00 -7.80 -3.84
C LEU A 333 16.06 -8.14 -4.89
N ASN A 334 17.31 -8.35 -4.47
CA ASN A 334 18.42 -8.71 -5.34
C ASN A 334 18.19 -10.09 -5.97
N GLY A 335 18.25 -10.15 -7.31
CA GLY A 335 17.99 -11.38 -8.08
C GLY A 335 16.54 -11.54 -8.58
N LYS A 336 15.72 -10.48 -8.48
CA LYS A 336 14.36 -10.43 -9.08
C LYS A 336 14.31 -9.37 -10.17
N GLU A 337 13.34 -9.48 -11.08
CA GLU A 337 13.16 -8.53 -12.17
C GLU A 337 12.75 -7.16 -11.62
N GLN A 338 13.69 -6.22 -11.63
CA GLN A 338 13.48 -4.84 -11.19
C GLN A 338 12.90 -4.04 -12.36
N ILE A 339 11.72 -3.46 -12.16
CA ILE A 339 11.11 -2.54 -13.13
C ILE A 339 11.49 -1.10 -12.83
N VAL A 340 11.59 -0.75 -11.54
CA VAL A 340 11.84 0.62 -11.09
C VAL A 340 12.94 0.66 -10.03
N PRO A 341 13.98 1.50 -10.20
CA PRO A 341 14.33 2.19 -11.44
C PRO A 341 14.61 1.19 -12.57
N PRO A 342 14.38 1.57 -13.85
CA PRO A 342 14.67 0.69 -14.97
C PRO A 342 16.16 0.29 -14.93
N PRO A 343 16.51 -0.96 -15.26
CA PRO A 343 17.90 -1.37 -15.32
C PRO A 343 18.66 -0.44 -16.27
N LEU A 344 19.82 0.04 -15.82
CA LEU A 344 20.72 0.82 -16.66
C LEU A 344 21.07 -0.03 -17.90
N PRO A 345 21.02 0.55 -19.11
CA PRO A 345 21.25 -0.17 -20.36
C PRO A 345 22.65 -0.77 -20.49
#